data_AF-A0A1G8V1W9-F1
#
_entry.id   AF-A0A1G8V1W9-F1
#
_cell.length_a   1.000
_cell.length_b   1.000
_cell.length_c   1.000
_cell.angle_alpha   90.00
_cell.angle_beta   90.00
_cell.angle_gamma   90.00
#
_symmetry.space_group_name_H-M   'P 1'
#
loop_
_entity.id
_entity.type
_entity.pdbx_description
1 polymer ?
#
loop_
_entity_poly.entity_id
_entity_poly.type
_entity_poly.pdbx_seq_one_letter_code
_entity_poly.pdbx_strand_id
1 'polypeptide(L)'
;MTLTYPTLSPWIILIACIAIGVIMFWVGYRSGRIDGSEDGEEEGRAKALTDLEPRFSDLEQRYRATSEANATLRARLSAAEAAQLKHKAELEAVQRDADNRVALFAHRANPFTADDGHQLDAIAMKLELAANTFAGINCADHARFARTLAQHALNMAARLGLALQAASKPLPTSPEHPDTTLIQWLSQHAEYAYDDGFSCAELRFSLKSPPGTESLREIIHRAQMEQEARDLSTWERVDAEFARQGNLEAPMYP
;
A
#
# COMPACT_ATOMS: atom_id res chain seq x y z
N MET A 1 -66.48 102.52 28.80
CA MET A 1 -65.33 101.78 29.38
C MET A 1 -64.27 101.68 28.32
N THR A 2 -63.30 102.60 28.32
CA THR A 2 -62.14 102.55 27.43
C THR A 2 -61.06 101.70 28.10
N LEU A 3 -60.81 100.50 27.58
CA LEU A 3 -59.70 99.67 28.02
C LEU A 3 -58.38 100.32 27.57
N THR A 4 -57.61 100.82 28.51
CA THR A 4 -56.20 101.20 28.32
C THR A 4 -55.36 99.93 28.29
N TYR A 5 -54.82 99.57 27.13
CA TYR A 5 -53.84 98.50 27.02
C TYR A 5 -52.54 98.94 27.71
N PRO A 6 -51.94 98.12 28.59
CA PRO A 6 -50.65 98.45 29.17
C PRO A 6 -49.61 98.46 28.05
N THR A 7 -49.03 99.63 27.78
CA THR A 7 -47.89 99.76 26.88
C THR A 7 -46.73 99.02 27.50
N LEU A 8 -46.43 97.82 26.97
CA LEU A 8 -45.24 97.05 27.33
C LEU A 8 -44.01 97.95 27.17
N SER A 9 -43.25 98.08 28.26
CA SER A 9 -42.02 98.87 28.27
C SER A 9 -41.07 98.38 27.17
N PRO A 10 -40.50 99.27 26.33
CA PRO A 10 -39.63 98.88 25.21
C PRO A 10 -38.43 98.02 25.64
N TRP A 11 -38.00 98.12 26.89
CA TRP A 11 -36.95 97.28 27.46
C TRP A 11 -37.34 95.81 27.60
N ILE A 12 -38.61 95.50 27.84
CA ILE A 12 -39.10 94.11 27.92
C ILE A 12 -39.03 93.45 26.54
N ILE A 13 -39.36 94.19 25.48
CA ILE A 13 -39.28 93.71 24.09
C ILE A 13 -37.83 93.44 23.71
N LEU A 14 -36.91 94.35 24.04
CA LEU A 14 -35.48 94.16 23.78
C LEU A 14 -34.92 92.90 24.46
N ILE A 15 -35.25 92.69 25.74
CA ILE A 15 -34.80 91.51 26.50
C ILE A 15 -35.39 90.23 25.90
N ALA A 16 -36.66 90.24 25.48
CA ALA A 16 -37.27 89.10 24.81
C ALA A 16 -36.58 88.75 23.49
N CYS A 17 -36.24 89.74 22.66
CA CYS A 17 -35.50 89.51 21.41
C CYS A 17 -34.11 88.92 21.66
N ILE A 18 -33.38 89.43 22.66
CA ILE A 18 -32.06 88.89 23.04
C ILE A 18 -32.19 87.45 23.54
N ALA A 19 -33.19 87.16 24.39
CA ALA A 19 -33.43 85.82 24.91
C ALA A 19 -33.74 84.82 23.78
N ILE A 20 -34.57 85.21 22.80
CA ILE A 20 -34.88 84.37 21.63
C ILE A 20 -33.61 84.12 20.81
N GLY A 21 -32.77 85.13 20.60
CA GLY A 21 -31.50 85.00 19.88
C GLY A 21 -30.54 84.01 20.56
N VAL A 22 -30.42 84.08 21.90
CA VAL A 22 -29.58 83.16 22.68
C VAL A 22 -30.12 81.73 22.63
N ILE A 23 -31.44 81.55 22.71
CA ILE A 23 -32.07 80.21 22.62
C ILE A 23 -31.84 79.61 21.22
N MET A 24 -32.03 80.39 20.15
CA MET A 24 -31.77 79.92 18.79
C MET A 24 -30.29 79.57 18.56
N PHE A 25 -29.37 80.39 19.06
CA PHE A 25 -27.94 80.09 18.98
C PHE A 25 -27.60 78.79 19.73
N TRP A 26 -28.18 78.58 20.91
CA TRP A 26 -27.91 77.40 21.72
C TRP A 26 -28.49 76.11 21.11
N VAL A 27 -29.70 76.18 20.56
CA VAL A 27 -30.34 75.05 19.84
C VAL A 27 -29.56 74.70 18.57
N GLY A 28 -29.13 75.71 17.80
CA GLY A 28 -28.30 75.49 16.60
C GLY A 28 -26.92 74.92 16.93
N TYR A 29 -26.26 75.45 17.96
CA TYR A 29 -24.94 74.97 18.40
C TYR A 29 -25.00 73.54 18.94
N ARG A 30 -26.06 73.18 19.69
CA ARG A 30 -26.23 71.83 20.21
C ARG A 30 -26.58 70.83 19.12
N SER A 31 -27.45 71.19 18.19
CA SER A 31 -27.84 70.30 17.08
C SER A 31 -26.65 70.05 16.15
N GLY A 32 -25.90 71.08 15.77
CA GLY A 32 -24.71 70.92 14.92
C GLY A 32 -23.58 70.09 15.54
N ARG A 33 -23.47 70.05 16.87
CA ARG A 33 -22.50 69.17 17.57
C ARG A 33 -22.94 67.70 17.60
N ILE A 34 -24.25 67.43 17.61
CA ILE A 34 -24.77 66.05 17.62
C ILE A 34 -24.69 65.51 16.20
N ASP A 35 -25.22 66.23 15.22
CA ASP A 35 -25.23 65.83 13.80
C ASP A 35 -23.79 65.64 13.29
N GLY A 36 -22.87 66.56 13.58
CA GLY A 36 -21.47 66.43 13.15
C GLY A 36 -20.70 65.29 13.86
N SER A 37 -21.15 64.86 15.04
CA SER A 37 -20.57 63.70 15.74
C SER A 37 -21.08 62.39 15.13
N GLU A 38 -22.36 62.34 14.78
CA GLU A 38 -22.98 61.16 14.15
C GLU A 38 -22.46 60.98 12.73
N ASP A 39 -22.41 62.04 11.92
CA ASP A 39 -21.85 62.02 10.56
C ASP A 39 -20.37 61.59 10.57
N GLY A 40 -19.59 62.06 11.54
CA GLY A 40 -18.17 61.71 11.68
C GLY A 40 -17.95 60.24 12.08
N GLU A 41 -18.81 59.68 12.93
CA GLU A 41 -18.79 58.26 13.29
C GLU A 41 -19.21 57.37 12.12
N GLU A 42 -20.25 57.75 11.38
CA GLU A 42 -20.71 57.01 10.20
C GLU A 42 -19.67 57.02 9.08
N GLU A 43 -19.08 58.19 8.77
CA GLU A 43 -18.03 58.30 7.75
C GLU A 43 -16.76 57.53 8.16
N GLY A 44 -16.39 57.57 9.44
CA GLY A 44 -15.26 56.82 9.99
C GLY A 44 -15.48 55.30 9.91
N ARG A 45 -16.69 54.82 10.25
CA ARG A 45 -17.05 53.40 10.14
C ARG A 45 -17.12 52.94 8.68
N ALA A 46 -17.69 53.75 7.79
CA ALA A 46 -17.76 53.44 6.37
C ALA A 46 -16.33 53.32 5.77
N LYS A 47 -15.44 54.28 6.08
CA LYS A 47 -14.03 54.21 5.67
C LYS A 47 -13.31 52.98 6.23
N ALA A 48 -13.53 52.65 7.50
CA ALA A 48 -12.94 51.48 8.12
C ALA A 48 -13.40 50.17 7.44
N LEU A 49 -14.71 50.05 7.14
CA LEU A 49 -15.24 48.89 6.41
C LEU A 49 -14.65 48.78 5.01
N THR A 50 -14.56 49.90 4.27
CA THR A 50 -13.96 49.90 2.92
C THR A 50 -12.49 49.54 2.89
N ASP A 51 -11.72 49.85 3.95
CA ASP A 51 -10.30 49.47 4.05
C ASP A 51 -10.11 48.01 4.56
N LEU A 52 -11.06 47.51 5.35
CA LEU A 52 -11.01 46.15 5.90
C LEU A 52 -11.47 45.08 4.90
N GLU A 53 -12.48 45.37 4.08
CA GLU A 53 -13.00 44.46 3.05
C GLU A 53 -11.91 43.84 2.15
N PRO A 54 -10.99 44.62 1.52
CA PRO A 54 -9.94 44.03 0.71
C PRO A 54 -8.97 43.17 1.53
N ARG A 55 -8.70 43.53 2.80
CA ARG A 55 -7.80 42.76 3.67
C ARG A 55 -8.41 41.42 4.06
N PHE A 56 -9.72 41.37 4.33
CA PHE A 56 -10.40 40.10 4.59
C PHE A 56 -10.40 39.20 3.37
N SER A 57 -10.68 39.76 2.18
CA SER A 57 -10.63 38.98 0.93
C SER A 57 -9.24 38.41 0.64
N ASP A 58 -8.17 39.18 0.86
CA ASP A 58 -6.78 38.72 0.70
C ASP A 58 -6.42 37.63 1.73
N LEU A 59 -6.84 37.81 3.00
CA LEU A 59 -6.62 36.79 4.04
C LEU A 59 -7.35 35.47 3.72
N GLU A 60 -8.60 35.53 3.26
CA GLU A 60 -9.33 34.35 2.83
C GLU A 60 -8.64 33.66 1.64
N GLN A 61 -8.18 34.44 0.66
CA GLN A 61 -7.47 33.89 -0.49
C GLN A 61 -6.18 33.19 -0.09
N ARG A 62 -5.40 33.78 0.82
CA ARG A 62 -4.18 33.17 1.38
C ARG A 62 -4.48 31.92 2.19
N TYR A 63 -5.55 31.93 2.96
CA TYR A 63 -5.98 30.76 3.73
C TYR A 63 -6.35 29.60 2.81
N ARG A 64 -7.11 29.87 1.73
CA ARG A 64 -7.45 28.87 0.71
C ARG A 64 -6.22 28.34 -0.02
N ALA A 65 -5.32 29.22 -0.46
CA ALA A 65 -4.08 28.79 -1.11
C ALA A 65 -3.22 27.90 -0.19
N THR A 66 -3.17 28.22 1.10
CA THR A 66 -2.41 27.43 2.09
C THR A 66 -3.09 26.09 2.39
N SER A 67 -4.43 26.05 2.45
CA SER A 67 -5.17 24.81 2.69
C SER A 67 -5.06 23.85 1.51
N GLU A 68 -5.13 24.38 0.27
CA GLU A 68 -4.88 23.62 -0.96
C GLU A 68 -3.44 23.10 -1.02
N ALA A 69 -2.44 23.95 -0.75
CA ALA A 69 -1.05 23.52 -0.68
C ALA A 69 -0.85 22.40 0.34
N ASN A 70 -1.44 22.52 1.54
CA ASN A 70 -1.38 21.47 2.55
C ASN A 70 -2.09 20.18 2.13
N ALA A 71 -3.23 20.27 1.43
CA ALA A 71 -3.93 19.11 0.90
C ALA A 71 -3.06 18.37 -0.15
N THR A 72 -2.42 19.11 -1.05
CA THR A 72 -1.51 18.51 -2.05
C THR A 72 -0.29 17.85 -1.40
N LEU A 73 0.30 18.46 -0.37
CA LEU A 73 1.41 17.89 0.38
C LEU A 73 1.00 16.58 1.07
N ARG A 74 -0.17 16.55 1.72
CA ARG A 74 -0.68 15.33 2.34
C ARG A 74 -0.92 14.22 1.32
N ALA A 75 -1.47 14.53 0.15
CA ALA A 75 -1.65 13.56 -0.93
C ALA A 75 -0.33 13.02 -1.48
N ARG A 76 0.71 13.86 -1.58
CA ARG A 76 2.06 13.43 -1.98
C ARG A 76 2.72 12.53 -0.93
N LEU A 77 2.57 12.87 0.35
CA LEU A 77 3.11 12.07 1.45
C LEU A 77 2.46 10.68 1.49
N SER A 78 1.12 10.60 1.41
CA SER A 78 0.43 9.31 1.42
C SER A 78 0.77 8.46 0.19
N ALA A 79 0.94 9.07 -0.99
CA ALA A 79 1.39 8.37 -2.20
C ALA A 79 2.84 7.86 -2.05
N ALA A 80 3.73 8.64 -1.44
CA ALA A 80 5.10 8.23 -1.18
C ALA A 80 5.17 7.08 -0.16
N GLU A 81 4.38 7.13 0.90
CA GLU A 81 4.26 6.04 1.89
C GLU A 81 3.75 4.75 1.24
N ALA A 82 2.71 4.85 0.39
CA ALA A 82 2.20 3.70 -0.36
C ALA A 82 3.25 3.10 -1.31
N ALA A 83 4.06 3.94 -1.97
CA ALA A 83 5.16 3.48 -2.80
C ALA A 83 6.26 2.78 -1.99
N GLN A 84 6.60 3.32 -0.81
CA GLN A 84 7.57 2.68 0.09
C GLN A 84 7.10 1.31 0.60
N LEU A 85 5.81 1.18 0.95
CA LEU A 85 5.23 -0.09 1.36
C LEU A 85 5.29 -1.14 0.25
N LYS A 86 5.00 -0.75 -1.00
CA LYS A 86 5.13 -1.63 -2.17
C LYS A 86 6.57 -2.08 -2.36
N HIS A 87 7.52 -1.14 -2.38
CA HIS A 87 8.94 -1.46 -2.52
C HIS A 87 9.45 -2.38 -1.40
N LYS A 88 9.00 -2.17 -0.17
CA LYS A 88 9.33 -3.07 0.95
C LYS A 88 8.78 -4.48 0.73
N ALA A 89 7.52 -4.60 0.29
CA ALA A 89 6.92 -5.90 0.00
C ALA A 89 7.65 -6.63 -1.16
N GLU A 90 8.09 -5.90 -2.18
CA GLU A 90 8.90 -6.43 -3.28
C GLU A 90 10.25 -6.94 -2.78
N LEU A 91 10.97 -6.16 -1.95
CA LEU A 91 12.22 -6.60 -1.33
C LEU A 91 12.04 -7.85 -0.47
N GLU A 92 10.97 -7.93 0.32
CA GLU A 92 10.65 -9.11 1.13
C GLU A 92 10.32 -10.34 0.27
N ALA A 93 9.73 -10.15 -0.91
CA ALA A 93 9.50 -11.24 -1.87
C ALA A 93 10.83 -11.74 -2.47
N VAL A 94 11.71 -10.82 -2.88
CA VAL A 94 13.05 -11.16 -3.40
C VAL A 94 13.90 -11.85 -2.34
N GLN A 95 13.86 -11.38 -1.10
CA GLN A 95 14.61 -12.00 0.00
C GLN A 95 14.11 -13.43 0.26
N ARG A 96 12.80 -13.65 0.29
CA ARG A 96 12.23 -15.00 0.42
C ARG A 96 12.61 -15.91 -0.72
N ASP A 97 12.64 -15.42 -1.96
CA ASP A 97 13.13 -16.20 -3.11
C ASP A 97 14.61 -16.56 -2.96
N ALA A 98 15.45 -15.61 -2.57
CA ALA A 98 16.87 -15.85 -2.34
C ALA A 98 17.09 -16.90 -1.23
N ASP A 99 16.40 -16.79 -0.11
CA ASP A 99 16.46 -17.75 0.99
C ASP A 99 16.02 -19.15 0.55
N ASN A 100 14.93 -19.25 -0.23
CA ASN A 100 14.46 -20.51 -0.80
C ASN A 100 15.50 -21.14 -1.73
N ARG A 101 16.16 -20.34 -2.56
CA ARG A 101 17.21 -20.82 -3.47
C ARG A 101 18.45 -21.26 -2.70
N VAL A 102 18.88 -20.51 -1.68
CA VAL A 102 20.00 -20.90 -0.82
C VAL A 102 19.69 -22.22 -0.11
N ALA A 103 18.48 -22.40 0.41
CA ALA A 103 18.05 -23.66 1.00
C ALA A 103 18.10 -24.81 -0.03
N LEU A 104 17.59 -24.60 -1.25
CA LEU A 104 17.65 -25.59 -2.32
C LEU A 104 19.09 -25.99 -2.67
N PHE A 105 19.99 -25.01 -2.79
CA PHE A 105 21.41 -25.27 -3.06
C PHE A 105 22.10 -25.96 -1.89
N ALA A 106 21.80 -25.57 -0.65
CA ALA A 106 22.31 -26.25 0.54
C ALA A 106 21.83 -27.71 0.62
N HIS A 107 20.58 -28.00 0.22
CA HIS A 107 20.07 -29.37 0.12
C HIS A 107 20.79 -30.19 -0.95
N ARG A 108 21.01 -29.62 -2.14
CA ARG A 108 21.69 -30.31 -3.25
C ARG A 108 23.19 -30.48 -3.03
N ALA A 109 23.81 -29.52 -2.34
CA ALA A 109 25.23 -29.51 -2.07
C ALA A 109 25.60 -30.22 -0.76
N ASN A 110 24.64 -30.82 -0.03
CA ASN A 110 24.96 -31.60 1.15
C ASN A 110 25.81 -32.81 0.71
N PRO A 111 27.13 -32.81 1.00
CA PRO A 111 28.01 -33.89 0.55
C PRO A 111 27.81 -35.15 1.40
N PHE A 112 27.06 -35.03 2.49
CA PHE A 112 26.81 -36.11 3.44
C PHE A 112 25.57 -36.91 3.07
N THR A 113 25.71 -38.20 3.13
CA THR A 113 24.72 -39.22 2.84
C THR A 113 24.34 -39.97 4.11
N ALA A 114 23.29 -40.78 4.05
CA ALA A 114 22.95 -41.69 5.16
C ALA A 114 24.10 -42.67 5.47
N ASP A 115 24.92 -43.01 4.46
CA ASP A 115 26.08 -43.89 4.61
C ASP A 115 27.14 -43.28 5.55
N ASP A 116 27.38 -41.98 5.47
CA ASP A 116 28.33 -41.29 6.36
C ASP A 116 27.90 -41.38 7.84
N GLY A 117 26.59 -41.36 8.10
CA GLY A 117 26.04 -41.61 9.44
C GLY A 117 26.37 -43.02 9.93
N HIS A 118 26.17 -44.02 9.08
CA HIS A 118 26.51 -45.42 9.40
C HIS A 118 28.02 -45.63 9.59
N GLN A 119 28.86 -44.93 8.83
CA GLN A 119 30.31 -44.95 9.02
C GLN A 119 30.71 -44.38 10.38
N LEU A 120 30.08 -43.29 10.83
CA LEU A 120 30.31 -42.71 12.15
C LEU A 120 29.89 -43.66 13.28
N ASP A 121 28.76 -44.35 13.15
CA ASP A 121 28.35 -45.38 14.12
C ASP A 121 29.36 -46.54 14.17
N ALA A 122 29.83 -47.00 13.01
CA ALA A 122 30.86 -48.04 12.94
C ALA A 122 32.19 -47.61 13.56
N ILE A 123 32.59 -46.35 13.39
CA ILE A 123 33.76 -45.76 14.05
C ILE A 123 33.56 -45.75 15.57
N ALA A 124 32.38 -45.35 16.07
CA ALA A 124 32.08 -45.36 17.49
C ALA A 124 32.22 -46.77 18.10
N MET A 125 31.68 -47.79 17.43
CA MET A 125 31.81 -49.19 17.87
C MET A 125 33.27 -49.65 17.93
N LYS A 126 34.09 -49.27 16.95
CA LYS A 126 35.53 -49.60 16.95
C LYS A 126 36.28 -48.88 18.08
N LEU A 127 35.93 -47.64 18.37
CA LEU A 127 36.52 -46.87 19.47
C LEU A 127 36.11 -47.44 20.84
N GLU A 128 34.89 -47.93 20.97
CA GLU A 128 34.43 -48.62 22.18
C GLU A 128 35.17 -49.95 22.39
N LEU A 129 35.36 -50.73 21.33
CA LEU A 129 36.19 -51.94 21.36
C LEU A 129 37.63 -51.59 21.81
N ALA A 130 38.24 -50.57 21.20
CA ALA A 130 39.57 -50.11 21.58
C ALA A 130 39.63 -49.66 23.04
N ALA A 131 38.61 -48.95 23.53
CA ALA A 131 38.54 -48.54 24.93
C ALA A 131 38.52 -49.75 25.89
N ASN A 132 37.79 -50.81 25.53
CA ASN A 132 37.74 -52.04 26.31
C ASN A 132 39.08 -52.79 26.26
N THR A 133 39.77 -52.79 25.11
CA THR A 133 41.13 -53.32 25.00
C THR A 133 42.11 -52.56 25.89
N PHE A 134 42.10 -51.21 25.85
CA PHE A 134 42.96 -50.37 26.69
C PHE A 134 42.68 -50.57 28.19
N ALA A 135 41.42 -50.73 28.57
CA ALA A 135 41.05 -51.06 29.93
C ALA A 135 41.61 -52.42 30.36
N GLY A 136 41.57 -53.42 29.48
CA GLY A 136 42.12 -54.76 29.73
C GLY A 136 43.64 -54.79 29.95
N ILE A 137 44.39 -53.91 29.29
CA ILE A 137 45.85 -53.76 29.50
C ILE A 137 46.21 -52.71 30.56
N ASN A 138 45.25 -52.31 31.40
CA ASN A 138 45.40 -51.33 32.48
C ASN A 138 45.88 -49.93 32.03
N CYS A 139 45.55 -49.53 30.80
CA CYS A 139 45.84 -48.20 30.27
C CYS A 139 44.61 -47.29 30.39
N ALA A 140 44.32 -46.86 31.62
CA ALA A 140 43.07 -46.17 31.96
C ALA A 140 42.83 -44.86 31.18
N ASP A 141 43.89 -44.08 30.92
CA ASP A 141 43.77 -42.80 30.22
C ASP A 141 43.36 -42.98 28.75
N HIS A 142 43.96 -43.98 28.07
CA HIS A 142 43.62 -44.28 26.69
C HIS A 142 42.21 -44.87 26.57
N ALA A 143 41.80 -45.68 27.54
CA ALA A 143 40.43 -46.18 27.61
C ALA A 143 39.40 -45.05 27.77
N ARG A 144 39.69 -44.06 28.64
CA ARG A 144 38.82 -42.88 28.82
C ARG A 144 38.76 -42.05 27.54
N PHE A 145 39.90 -41.74 26.94
CA PHE A 145 39.96 -40.95 25.71
C PHE A 145 39.21 -41.62 24.55
N ALA A 146 39.38 -42.92 24.37
CA ALA A 146 38.67 -43.69 23.35
C ALA A 146 37.14 -43.66 23.56
N ARG A 147 36.65 -43.75 24.81
CA ARG A 147 35.21 -43.58 25.10
C ARG A 147 34.70 -42.18 24.80
N THR A 148 35.48 -41.14 25.10
CA THR A 148 35.11 -39.76 24.76
C THR A 148 34.99 -39.57 23.25
N LEU A 149 35.92 -40.13 22.46
CA LEU A 149 35.84 -40.07 21.00
C LEU A 149 34.67 -40.89 20.45
N ALA A 150 34.38 -42.06 21.01
CA ALA A 150 33.21 -42.86 20.63
C ALA A 150 31.91 -42.07 20.83
N GLN A 151 31.75 -41.43 21.99
CA GLN A 151 30.59 -40.58 22.26
C GLN A 151 30.52 -39.38 21.30
N HIS A 152 31.67 -38.80 20.95
CA HIS A 152 31.71 -37.70 19.97
C HIS A 152 31.24 -38.15 18.59
N ALA A 153 31.67 -39.33 18.12
CA ALA A 153 31.23 -39.90 16.86
C ALA A 153 29.71 -40.16 16.84
N LEU A 154 29.14 -40.73 17.92
CA LEU A 154 27.69 -40.92 18.06
C LEU A 154 26.92 -39.60 18.03
N ASN A 155 27.43 -38.58 18.70
CA ASN A 155 26.81 -37.25 18.70
C ASN A 155 26.84 -36.62 17.28
N MET A 156 27.91 -36.85 16.51
CA MET A 156 27.99 -36.40 15.11
C MET A 156 27.00 -37.17 14.22
N ALA A 157 26.90 -38.50 14.38
CA ALA A 157 25.95 -39.33 13.64
C ALA A 157 24.50 -38.89 13.88
N ALA A 158 24.13 -38.64 15.14
CA ALA A 158 22.80 -38.14 15.51
C ALA A 158 22.48 -36.78 14.87
N ARG A 159 23.43 -35.84 14.88
CA ARG A 159 23.27 -34.52 14.25
C ARG A 159 23.12 -34.63 12.73
N LEU A 160 23.88 -35.52 12.11
CA LEU A 160 23.80 -35.78 10.67
C LEU A 160 22.44 -36.38 10.30
N GLY A 161 21.91 -37.31 11.10
CA GLY A 161 20.56 -37.87 10.92
C GLY A 161 19.47 -36.80 10.99
N LEU A 162 19.54 -35.89 11.97
CA LEU A 162 18.61 -34.75 12.08
C LEU A 162 18.70 -33.81 10.89
N ALA A 163 19.92 -33.52 10.41
CA ALA A 163 20.13 -32.67 9.25
C ALA A 163 19.56 -33.30 7.95
N LEU A 164 19.77 -34.61 7.77
CA LEU A 164 19.21 -35.35 6.64
C LEU A 164 17.68 -35.43 6.70
N GLN A 165 17.10 -35.63 7.88
CA GLN A 165 15.65 -35.64 8.06
C GLN A 165 15.02 -34.25 7.82
N ALA A 166 15.70 -33.19 8.26
CA ALA A 166 15.29 -31.83 7.92
C ALA A 166 15.38 -31.57 6.42
N ALA A 167 16.37 -32.18 5.74
CA ALA A 167 16.54 -32.09 4.30
C ALA A 167 15.55 -32.95 3.49
N SER A 168 15.02 -34.03 4.05
CA SER A 168 14.01 -34.86 3.38
C SER A 168 12.59 -34.30 3.50
N LYS A 169 12.37 -33.29 4.35
CA LYS A 169 11.11 -32.57 4.40
C LYS A 169 10.93 -31.82 3.08
N PRO A 170 9.88 -32.11 2.28
CA PRO A 170 9.67 -31.40 1.03
C PRO A 170 9.56 -29.91 1.36
N LEU A 171 10.31 -29.08 0.63
CA LEU A 171 10.16 -27.64 0.72
C LEU A 171 8.67 -27.33 0.55
N PRO A 172 8.09 -26.40 1.35
CA PRO A 172 6.81 -25.84 0.99
C PRO A 172 6.96 -25.38 -0.46
N THR A 173 6.18 -25.98 -1.36
CA THR A 173 6.12 -25.54 -2.74
C THR A 173 5.90 -24.04 -2.65
N SER A 174 6.90 -23.26 -3.09
CA SER A 174 6.76 -21.82 -3.18
C SER A 174 5.40 -21.57 -3.83
N PRO A 175 4.55 -20.69 -3.29
CA PRO A 175 3.32 -20.32 -3.98
C PRO A 175 3.74 -20.00 -5.41
N GLU A 176 3.21 -20.76 -6.37
CA GLU A 176 3.65 -20.73 -7.75
C GLU A 176 3.86 -19.27 -8.13
N HIS A 177 5.10 -18.90 -8.47
CA HIS A 177 5.38 -17.54 -8.88
C HIS A 177 4.32 -17.17 -9.93
N PRO A 178 3.66 -16.01 -9.86
CA PRO A 178 2.55 -15.67 -10.77
C PRO A 178 2.95 -15.81 -12.26
N ASP A 179 4.25 -15.80 -12.54
CA ASP A 179 4.82 -15.97 -13.88
C ASP A 179 5.01 -17.44 -14.27
N THR A 180 5.07 -18.38 -13.32
CA THR A 180 5.20 -19.81 -13.60
C THR A 180 3.97 -20.34 -14.33
N THR A 181 2.78 -19.91 -13.91
CA THR A 181 1.52 -20.25 -14.59
C THR A 181 1.46 -19.63 -15.98
N LEU A 182 1.91 -18.39 -16.13
CA LEU A 182 2.03 -17.73 -17.44
C LEU A 182 3.02 -18.43 -18.38
N ILE A 183 4.19 -18.83 -17.87
CA ILE A 183 5.21 -19.54 -18.64
C ILE A 183 4.68 -20.91 -19.07
N GLN A 184 3.99 -21.63 -18.18
CA GLN A 184 3.35 -22.89 -18.53
C GLN A 184 2.25 -22.70 -19.57
N TRP A 185 1.40 -21.69 -19.40
CA TRP A 185 0.34 -21.37 -20.36
C TRP A 185 0.90 -21.00 -21.73
N LEU A 186 1.93 -20.15 -21.78
CA LEU A 186 2.63 -19.80 -23.04
C LEU A 186 3.23 -21.06 -23.69
N SER A 187 3.82 -21.95 -22.90
CA SER A 187 4.39 -23.19 -23.42
C SER A 187 3.35 -24.13 -24.03
N GLN A 188 2.09 -24.06 -23.57
CA GLN A 188 0.99 -24.90 -24.05
C GLN A 188 0.22 -24.28 -25.21
N HIS A 189 0.06 -22.95 -25.24
CA HIS A 189 -0.88 -22.27 -26.12
C HIS A 189 -0.24 -21.27 -27.09
N ALA A 190 1.01 -20.86 -26.87
CA ALA A 190 1.69 -19.99 -27.83
C ALA A 190 2.25 -20.83 -28.98
N GLU A 191 1.99 -20.37 -30.20
CA GLU A 191 2.61 -20.92 -31.40
C GLU A 191 4.03 -20.38 -31.52
N TYR A 192 4.97 -21.28 -31.77
CA TYR A 192 6.35 -20.96 -32.04
C TYR A 192 6.53 -20.78 -33.55
N ALA A 193 6.82 -19.56 -33.99
CA ALA A 193 7.16 -19.26 -35.38
C ALA A 193 8.65 -18.92 -35.48
N TYR A 194 9.34 -19.61 -36.38
CA TYR A 194 10.73 -19.33 -36.73
C TYR A 194 10.75 -18.66 -38.10
N ASP A 195 11.42 -17.52 -38.21
CA ASP A 195 11.67 -16.92 -39.52
C ASP A 195 12.90 -17.61 -40.13
N ASP A 196 12.76 -18.12 -41.35
CA ASP A 196 13.78 -18.93 -42.06
C ASP A 196 15.10 -18.15 -42.33
N GLY A 197 15.16 -16.86 -41.94
CA GLY A 197 16.34 -16.01 -41.90
C GLY A 197 17.19 -16.07 -40.60
N PHE A 198 16.85 -16.93 -39.63
CA PHE A 198 17.65 -17.23 -38.42
C PHE A 198 17.93 -16.07 -37.43
N SER A 199 17.28 -14.91 -37.53
CA SER A 199 17.57 -13.79 -36.61
C SER A 199 16.59 -13.60 -35.45
N CYS A 200 15.38 -14.17 -35.50
CA CYS A 200 14.35 -13.95 -34.48
C CYS A 200 13.49 -15.20 -34.25
N ALA A 201 13.07 -15.40 -33.00
CA ALA A 201 12.02 -16.35 -32.62
C ALA A 201 10.81 -15.58 -32.10
N GLU A 202 9.63 -15.89 -32.63
CA GLU A 202 8.38 -15.23 -32.25
C GLU A 202 7.45 -16.21 -31.54
N LEU A 203 6.85 -15.76 -30.44
CA LEU A 203 5.74 -16.44 -29.77
C LEU A 203 4.45 -15.73 -30.15
N ARG A 204 3.53 -16.46 -30.78
CA ARG A 204 2.25 -15.93 -31.28
C ARG A 204 1.08 -16.51 -30.48
N PHE A 205 0.14 -15.65 -30.10
CA PHE A 205 -1.10 -16.05 -29.43
C PHE A 205 -2.24 -15.12 -29.87
N SER A 206 -3.48 -15.61 -29.83
CA SER A 206 -4.64 -14.92 -30.37
C SER A 206 -5.30 -14.01 -29.34
N LEU A 207 -5.42 -12.72 -29.64
CA LEU A 207 -6.12 -11.73 -28.81
C LEU A 207 -7.21 -11.02 -29.66
N LYS A 208 -8.41 -10.82 -29.11
CA LYS A 208 -9.53 -10.21 -29.87
C LYS A 208 -9.47 -8.68 -29.97
N SER A 209 -8.72 -8.01 -29.11
CA SER A 209 -8.68 -6.54 -29.02
C SER A 209 -7.29 -6.00 -29.36
N PRO A 210 -7.16 -4.85 -30.07
CA PRO A 210 -5.86 -4.26 -30.32
C PRO A 210 -5.20 -3.81 -29.00
N PRO A 211 -3.88 -3.99 -28.85
CA PRO A 211 -3.16 -3.59 -27.65
C PRO A 211 -3.19 -2.05 -27.54
N GLY A 212 -3.61 -1.54 -26.39
CA GLY A 212 -3.36 -0.15 -25.99
C GLY A 212 -1.91 0.05 -25.53
N THR A 213 -1.65 1.08 -24.73
CA THR A 213 -0.36 1.31 -24.04
C THR A 213 -0.17 0.37 -22.84
N GLU A 214 -0.46 -0.91 -23.02
CA GLU A 214 -0.41 -1.92 -21.95
C GLU A 214 0.95 -2.63 -21.95
N SER A 215 1.37 -3.06 -20.76
CA SER A 215 2.61 -3.84 -20.62
C SER A 215 2.44 -5.23 -21.24
N LEU A 216 3.53 -5.82 -21.77
CA LEU A 216 3.52 -7.18 -22.33
C LEU A 216 2.89 -8.21 -21.38
N ARG A 217 3.15 -8.06 -20.08
CA ARG A 217 2.58 -8.91 -19.02
C ARG A 217 1.05 -8.85 -18.98
N GLU A 218 0.46 -7.66 -19.08
CA GLU A 218 -0.99 -7.47 -19.09
C GLU A 218 -1.62 -8.05 -20.35
N ILE A 219 -0.93 -7.90 -21.49
CA ILE A 219 -1.35 -8.48 -22.77
C ILE A 219 -1.44 -10.01 -22.66
N ILE A 220 -0.44 -10.66 -22.06
CA ILE A 220 -0.43 -12.13 -21.89
C ILE A 220 -1.51 -12.58 -20.89
N HIS A 221 -1.67 -11.91 -19.75
CA HIS A 221 -2.73 -12.26 -18.78
C HIS A 221 -4.13 -12.13 -19.39
N ARG A 222 -4.37 -11.10 -20.21
CA ARG A 222 -5.65 -10.93 -20.89
C ARG A 222 -5.89 -12.05 -21.91
N ALA A 223 -4.86 -12.42 -22.67
CA ALA A 223 -4.96 -13.54 -23.61
C ALA A 223 -5.30 -14.85 -22.90
N GLN A 224 -4.68 -15.12 -21.74
CA GLN A 224 -4.99 -16.27 -20.91
C GLN A 224 -6.47 -16.28 -20.47
N MET A 225 -6.96 -15.17 -19.92
CA MET A 225 -8.36 -15.05 -19.45
C MET A 225 -9.37 -15.20 -20.60
N GLU A 226 -9.09 -14.61 -21.77
CA GLU A 226 -9.94 -14.76 -22.95
C GLU A 226 -9.96 -16.20 -23.48
N GLN A 227 -8.86 -16.93 -23.35
CA GLN A 227 -8.78 -18.32 -23.78
C GLN A 227 -9.52 -19.25 -22.81
N GLU A 228 -9.31 -19.09 -21.50
CA GLU A 228 -10.05 -19.84 -20.48
C GLU A 228 -11.57 -19.64 -20.64
N ALA A 229 -12.02 -18.41 -20.88
CA ALA A 229 -13.43 -18.11 -21.14
C ALA A 229 -13.97 -18.80 -22.42
N ARG A 230 -13.15 -18.96 -23.47
CA ARG A 230 -13.56 -19.70 -24.68
C ARG A 230 -13.69 -21.19 -24.40
N ASP A 231 -12.74 -21.77 -23.68
CA ASP A 231 -12.75 -23.19 -23.35
C ASP A 231 -13.99 -23.53 -22.49
N LEU A 232 -14.28 -22.71 -21.49
CA LEU A 232 -15.51 -22.78 -20.69
C LEU A 232 -16.78 -22.72 -21.57
N SER A 233 -16.87 -21.75 -22.49
CA SER A 233 -18.03 -21.65 -23.38
C SER A 233 -18.17 -22.83 -24.35
N THR A 234 -17.06 -23.52 -24.66
CA THR A 234 -17.06 -24.71 -25.51
C THR A 234 -17.61 -25.90 -24.75
N TRP A 235 -17.21 -26.07 -23.48
CA TRP A 235 -17.76 -27.12 -22.61
C TRP A 235 -19.26 -26.95 -22.34
N GLU A 236 -19.73 -25.73 -22.09
CA GLU A 236 -21.17 -25.48 -21.92
C GLU A 236 -21.99 -25.82 -23.17
N ARG A 237 -21.43 -25.60 -24.37
CA ARG A 237 -22.07 -26.01 -25.63
C ARG A 237 -22.08 -27.52 -25.80
N VAL A 238 -21.01 -28.20 -25.43
CA VAL A 238 -20.90 -29.66 -25.46
C VAL A 238 -21.90 -30.29 -24.49
N ASP A 239 -22.00 -29.79 -23.26
CA ASP A 239 -22.97 -30.27 -22.27
C ASP A 239 -24.43 -30.03 -22.71
N ALA A 240 -24.70 -28.87 -23.33
CA ALA A 240 -26.01 -28.59 -23.91
C ALA A 240 -26.35 -29.52 -25.10
N GLU A 241 -25.37 -29.90 -25.91
CA GLU A 241 -25.55 -30.88 -26.99
C GLU A 241 -25.73 -32.31 -26.46
N PHE A 242 -24.98 -32.71 -25.43
CA PHE A 242 -25.17 -33.99 -24.75
C PHE A 242 -26.54 -34.09 -24.06
N ALA A 243 -27.01 -33.01 -23.42
CA ALA A 243 -28.35 -32.95 -22.84
C ALA A 243 -29.46 -33.05 -23.91
N ARG A 244 -29.22 -32.54 -25.12
CA ARG A 244 -30.15 -32.69 -26.26
C ARG A 244 -30.15 -34.11 -26.83
N GLN A 245 -29.00 -34.78 -26.86
CA GLN A 245 -28.89 -36.14 -27.38
C GLN A 245 -29.37 -37.20 -26.37
N GLY A 246 -29.15 -37.00 -25.06
CA GLY A 246 -29.61 -37.89 -23.99
C GLY A 246 -31.13 -37.93 -23.80
N ASN A 247 -31.89 -37.06 -24.48
CA ASN A 247 -33.35 -37.04 -24.44
C ASN A 247 -34.01 -37.82 -25.59
N LEU A 248 -33.24 -38.54 -26.42
CA LEU A 248 -33.72 -39.30 -27.58
C LEU A 248 -33.73 -40.83 -27.40
N GLU A 249 -33.26 -41.37 -26.27
CA GLU A 249 -33.34 -42.82 -26.02
C GLU A 249 -33.87 -43.14 -24.61
N ALA A 250 -35.20 -43.04 -24.44
CA ALA A 250 -35.89 -43.90 -23.51
C ALA A 250 -36.51 -45.06 -24.32
N PRO A 251 -35.88 -46.25 -24.39
CA PRO A 251 -36.56 -47.42 -24.90
C PRO A 251 -37.70 -47.77 -23.96
N MET A 252 -38.91 -47.46 -24.41
CA MET A 252 -40.16 -47.96 -23.86
C MET A 252 -40.14 -49.48 -24.07
N TYR A 253 -39.79 -50.24 -23.03
CA TYR A 253 -40.08 -51.67 -22.98
C TYR A 253 -41.25 -51.91 -22.00
N PRO A 254 -42.24 -52.73 -22.42
CA PRO A 254 -43.43 -53.08 -21.65
C PRO A 254 -43.16 -54.00 -20.45
#